data_AF-A0A938PMF8-F1
#
_entry.id   AF-A0A938PMF8-F1
#
_cell.length_a   1.000
_cell.length_b   1.000
_cell.length_c   1.000
_cell.angle_alpha   90.00
_cell.angle_beta   90.00
_cell.angle_gamma   90.00
#
_symmetry.space_group_name_H-M   'P 1'
#
loop_
_entity.id
_entity.type
_entity.pdbx_description
1 polymer ?
#
loop_
_entity_poly.entity_id
_entity_poly.type
_entity_poly.pdbx_seq_one_letter_code
_entity_poly.pdbx_strand_id
1 'polypeptide(L)' 'MNSAAVAPVIKQLSLSCSREHAFNIFTERLADWWPLLGHSCFGEKNARVEFDARVNGLVEEVNAAGERAT' A
#
# COMPACT_ATOMS: atom_id res chain seq x y z
N MET A 1 -9.24 -29.38 13.43
CA MET A 1 -7.96 -28.78 12.97
C MET A 1 -7.61 -27.66 13.93
N ASN A 2 -6.47 -27.77 14.63
CA ASN A 2 -6.05 -26.78 15.62
C ASN A 2 -5.14 -25.76 14.92
N SER A 3 -5.70 -24.63 14.48
CA SER A 3 -4.91 -23.54 13.92
C SER A 3 -4.30 -22.77 15.10
N ALA A 4 -3.03 -23.01 15.41
CA ALA A 4 -2.34 -22.17 16.38
C ALA A 4 -2.25 -20.76 15.79
N ALA A 5 -2.89 -19.78 16.44
CA ALA A 5 -2.86 -18.40 16.00
C ALA A 5 -1.40 -17.92 15.98
N VAL A 6 -0.89 -17.56 14.80
CA VAL A 6 0.44 -16.98 14.65
C VAL A 6 0.39 -15.57 15.22
N ALA A 7 1.26 -15.28 16.20
CA ALA A 7 1.37 -13.94 16.76
C ALA A 7 1.83 -12.94 15.67
N PRO A 8 1.33 -11.70 15.66
CA PRO A 8 1.71 -10.71 14.66
C PRO A 8 3.20 -10.34 14.78
N VAL A 9 3.84 -10.11 13.64
CA VAL A 9 5.20 -9.57 13.60
C VAL A 9 5.13 -8.06 13.82
N ILE A 10 5.70 -7.58 14.93
CA ILE A 10 5.78 -6.14 15.23
C ILE A 10 7.18 -5.63 14.94
N LYS A 11 7.30 -4.62 14.06
CA LYS A 11 8.55 -3.91 13.76
C LYS A 11 8.39 -2.44 14.15
N GLN A 12 9.35 -1.89 14.90
CA GLN A 12 9.37 -0.48 15.28
C GLN A 12 10.68 0.15 14.81
N LEU A 13 10.59 1.32 14.18
CA LEU A 13 11.74 2.07 13.67
C LEU A 13 11.63 3.54 14.10
N SER A 14 12.77 4.16 14.38
CA SER A 14 12.88 5.61 14.59
C SER A 14 13.45 6.25 13.34
N LEU A 15 12.71 7.17 12.73
CA LEU A 15 13.09 7.82 11.48
C LEU A 15 13.35 9.32 11.71
N SER A 16 14.37 9.85 11.05
CA SER A 16 14.71 11.28 11.07
C SER A 16 13.84 12.07 10.07
N CYS A 17 12.52 12.03 10.24
CA CYS A 17 11.57 12.77 9.42
C CYS A 17 10.38 13.27 10.25
N SER A 18 9.62 14.22 9.71
CA SER A 18 8.39 14.68 10.36
C SER A 18 7.27 13.65 10.23
N ARG A 19 6.26 13.75 11.10
CA ARG A 19 5.09 12.87 11.05
C ARG A 19 4.29 13.06 9.77
N GLU A 20 4.19 14.29 9.30
CA GLU A 20 3.49 14.67 8.07
C GLU A 20 4.17 14.06 6.86
N HIS A 21 5.50 14.09 6.82
CA HIS A 21 6.26 13.45 5.75
C HIS A 21 6.06 11.93 5.77
N ALA A 22 6.18 11.30 6.94
CA ALA A 22 5.95 9.87 7.08
C ALA A 22 4.54 9.48 6.62
N PHE A 23 3.51 10.22 7.07
CA PHE A 23 2.12 9.97 6.68
C PHE A 23 1.94 10.06 5.16
N ASN A 24 2.46 11.11 4.53
CA ASN A 24 2.38 11.29 3.07
C ASN A 24 3.03 10.14 2.29
N ILE A 25 4.18 9.61 2.75
CA ILE A 25 4.85 8.46 2.11
C ILE A 25 3.95 7.22 2.15
N PHE A 26 3.28 6.98 3.28
CA PHE A 26 2.44 5.80 3.46
C PHE A 26 1.03 5.91 2.86
N THR A 27 0.57 7.10 2.47
CA THR A 27 -0.75 7.29 1.86
C THR A 27 -0.68 7.70 0.40
N GLU A 28 -0.07 8.85 0.10
CA GLU A 28 -0.07 9.45 -1.25
C GLU A 28 0.98 8.84 -2.17
N ARG A 29 2.01 8.21 -1.58
CA ARG A 29 3.18 7.70 -2.31
C ARG A 29 3.34 6.19 -2.13
N LEU A 30 2.23 5.46 -1.95
CA LEU A 30 2.24 4.02 -1.75
C LEU A 30 3.00 3.28 -2.86
N ALA A 31 2.82 3.73 -4.11
CA ALA A 31 3.47 3.15 -5.29
C ALA A 31 5.01 3.25 -5.28
N ASP A 32 5.60 4.15 -4.50
CA ASP A 32 7.05 4.35 -4.45
C ASP A 32 7.78 3.23 -3.70
N TRP A 33 7.09 2.56 -2.77
CA TRP A 33 7.70 1.56 -1.88
C TRP A 33 6.95 0.23 -1.87
N TRP A 34 5.68 0.19 -2.29
CA TRP A 34 4.98 -1.06 -2.47
C TRP A 34 5.64 -1.85 -3.61
N PRO A 35 5.98 -3.14 -3.40
CA PRO A 35 6.64 -3.94 -4.43
C PRO A 35 5.64 -4.37 -5.51
N LEU A 36 5.23 -3.42 -6.35
CA LEU A 36 4.30 -3.66 -7.47
C LEU A 36 4.77 -4.81 -8.37
N LEU A 37 6.10 -4.97 -8.50
CA LEU A 37 6.70 -6.14 -9.12
C LEU A 37 6.44 -7.40 -8.26
N GLY A 38 5.44 -8.19 -8.66
CA GLY A 38 5.08 -9.46 -8.02
C GLY A 38 3.92 -9.38 -7.03
N HIS A 39 3.51 -8.18 -6.61
CA HIS A 39 2.36 -7.97 -5.72
C HIS A 39 1.32 -6.99 -6.27
N SER A 40 1.43 -6.60 -7.54
CA SER A 40 0.41 -5.82 -8.25
C SER A 40 -0.68 -6.70 -8.87
N CYS A 41 -1.91 -6.20 -8.87
CA CYS A 41 -3.05 -6.80 -9.56
C CYS A 41 -2.93 -6.70 -11.09
N PHE A 42 -2.22 -5.69 -11.59
CA PHE A 42 -1.96 -5.48 -13.03
C PHE A 42 -0.54 -5.87 -13.48
N GLY A 43 0.32 -6.32 -12.56
CA GLY A 43 1.70 -6.75 -12.83
C GLY A 43 2.65 -5.60 -13.15
N GLU A 44 3.67 -5.84 -13.98
CA GLU A 44 4.69 -4.83 -14.35
C GLU A 44 4.15 -3.60 -15.10
N LYS A 45 2.87 -3.59 -15.46
CA LYS A 45 2.28 -2.51 -16.24
C LYS A 45 1.92 -1.33 -15.33
N ASN A 46 2.80 -0.33 -15.25
CA ASN A 46 2.58 1.08 -14.85
C ASN A 46 1.23 1.38 -14.16
N ALA A 47 0.94 0.69 -13.07
CA ALA A 47 -0.25 0.93 -12.27
C ALA A 47 0.14 1.99 -11.23
N ARG A 48 -0.69 3.03 -11.13
CA ARG A 48 -0.62 3.91 -9.96
C ARG A 48 -1.52 3.34 -8.88
N VAL A 49 -1.18 3.61 -7.62
CA VAL A 49 -2.07 3.29 -6.50
C VAL A 49 -2.79 4.56 -6.09
N GLU A 50 -4.11 4.49 -5.99
CA GLU A 50 -4.97 5.57 -5.50
C GLU A 50 -5.47 5.21 -4.09
N PHE A 51 -5.38 6.15 -3.16
CA PHE A 51 -5.82 6.01 -1.77
C PHE A 51 -6.99 6.97 -1.51
N ASP A 52 -8.17 6.45 -1.18
CA ASP A 52 -9.31 7.27 -0.77
C ASP A 52 -9.20 7.62 0.72
N ALA A 53 -8.85 8.88 1.00
CA ALA A 53 -8.57 9.40 2.35
C ALA A 53 -9.82 9.61 3.23
N ARG A 54 -10.78 8.69 3.15
CA ARG A 54 -12.00 8.65 3.97
C ARG A 54 -12.03 7.38 4.81
N VAL A 55 -12.77 7.41 5.92
CA VAL A 55 -13.03 6.19 6.69
C VAL A 55 -13.78 5.19 5.80
N ASN A 56 -13.30 3.95 5.76
CA ASN A 56 -13.76 2.90 4.83
C ASN A 56 -13.50 3.22 3.34
N GLY A 57 -12.56 4.14 3.05
CA GLY A 57 -12.06 4.36 1.70
C GLY A 57 -11.32 3.14 1.13
N LEU A 58 -11.22 3.10 -0.20
CA LEU A 58 -10.52 2.05 -0.92
C LEU A 58 -9.06 2.42 -1.19
N VAL A 59 -8.23 1.38 -1.29
CA VAL A 59 -6.92 1.44 -1.93
C VAL A 59 -7.03 0.64 -3.21
N GLU A 60 -6.84 1.29 -4.36
CA GLU A 60 -7.02 0.66 -5.67
C GLU A 60 -5.77 0.88 -6.52
N GLU A 61 -5.43 -0.12 -7.32
CA GLU A 61 -4.55 0.06 -8.45
C GLU A 61 -5.35 0.58 -9.64
N VAL A 62 -4.76 1.51 -10.39
CA VAL A 62 -5.33 2.04 -11.63
C VAL A 62 -4.28 1.93 -12.73
N ASN A 63 -4.59 1.18 -13.79
CA ASN A 63 -3.66 1.01 -14.91
C ASN A 63 -3.78 2.16 -15.93
N ALA A 64 -2.92 2.12 -16.96
CA ALA A 64 -2.88 3.17 -18.00
C ALA A 64 -4.18 3.28 -18.83
N ALA A 65 -5.01 2.24 -18.89
CA ALA A 65 -6.32 2.27 -19.54
C ALA A 65 -7.44 2.79 -18.62
N GLY A 66 -7.15 3.03 -17.34
CA GLY A 66 -8.11 3.48 -16.34
C GLY A 66 -8.90 2.36 -15.64
N GLU A 67 -8.52 1.10 -15.87
CA GLU A 67 -9.13 -0.04 -15.17
C GLU A 67 -8.67 -0.08 -13.70
N ARG A 68 -9.56 -0.55 -12.80
CA ARG A 68 -9.35 -0.52 -11.34
C ARG A 68 -9.35 -1.93 -10.73
N ALA A 69 -8.50 -2.16 -9.73
CA ALA A 69 -8.42 -3.42 -8.98
C ALA A 69 -8.00 -3.18 -7.52
N THR A 70 -8.44 -4.05 -6.61
CA THR A 70 -8.13 -4.04 -5.16
C THR A 70 -7.38 -5.29 -4.74
#